data_AF-A0A1B7LMG3-F1
#
_entry.id   AF-A0A1B7LMG3-F1
#
_cell.length_a   1.000
_cell.length_b   1.000
_cell.length_c   1.000
_cell.angle_alpha   90.00
_cell.angle_beta   90.00
_cell.angle_gamma   90.00
#
_symmetry.space_group_name_H-M   'P 1'
#
loop_
_entity.id
_entity.type
_entity.pdbx_description
1 polymer ?
#
loop_
_entity_poly.entity_id
_entity_poly.type
_entity_poly.pdbx_seq_one_letter_code
_entity_poly.pdbx_strand_id
1 'polypeptide(L)'
;MSFLNLAIKSNFMSNGCKRYYKYLVNLTKMSKFKNWKISDGKYKDHNFVIATDTYVSEKLNMGLTSIYRYKKTLQSLGLIDILTKFTTKTNQRRNYHNRQLTVVLKTVPRKLISKSLVFCSNIKNAKILKLSTAIVSYFSKKLNTTMLNIHAKIRNLLNTVENNRKSLNNNDFSNKENVQAVINLLNTYNINFKKYEIKYYIKMYETSKDKFIKTCKYCSDKYMYAPLKYFSKVFESHKPKDRFFNFKQREYDYDDLEKLLVNKFD
;
A
#
# COMPACT_ATOMS: atom_id res chain seq x y z
N MET A 1 14.96 -17.18 15.12
CA MET A 1 16.27 -17.81 14.79
C MET A 1 17.13 -16.80 14.04
N SER A 2 18.42 -16.66 14.38
CA SER A 2 19.32 -15.80 13.59
C SER A 2 19.62 -16.43 12.22
N PHE A 3 19.80 -15.60 11.19
CA PHE A 3 20.13 -16.06 9.83
C PHE A 3 21.39 -16.94 9.78
N LEU A 4 22.37 -16.64 10.63
CA LEU A 4 23.57 -17.45 10.83
C LEU A 4 23.21 -18.89 11.26
N ASN A 5 22.28 -19.06 12.21
CA ASN A 5 21.89 -20.39 12.69
C ASN A 5 21.19 -21.21 11.60
N LEU A 6 20.44 -20.54 10.71
CA LEU A 6 19.75 -21.18 9.60
C LEU A 6 20.75 -21.65 8.52
N ALA A 7 21.72 -20.80 8.19
CA ALA A 7 22.81 -21.16 7.28
C ALA A 7 23.70 -22.29 7.84
N ILE A 8 24.11 -22.21 9.12
CA ILE A 8 24.95 -23.25 9.77
C ILE A 8 24.23 -24.59 9.86
N LYS A 9 22.92 -24.61 10.12
CA LYS A 9 22.14 -25.85 10.18
C LYS A 9 21.82 -26.45 8.82
N SER A 10 22.07 -25.73 7.73
CA SER A 10 21.79 -26.23 6.38
C SER A 10 22.79 -27.32 5.93
N ASN A 11 22.33 -28.25 5.09
CA ASN A 11 23.17 -29.30 4.49
C ASN A 11 23.90 -28.82 3.21
N PHE A 12 23.71 -27.56 2.80
CA PHE A 12 24.28 -27.01 1.56
C PHE A 12 25.76 -26.63 1.66
N MET A 13 26.34 -26.72 2.85
CA MET A 13 27.72 -26.32 3.13
C MET A 13 28.44 -27.39 3.93
N SER A 14 29.71 -27.63 3.59
CA SER A 14 30.59 -28.46 4.41
C SER A 14 30.86 -27.80 5.78
N ASN A 15 31.29 -28.59 6.76
CA ASN A 15 31.65 -28.07 8.08
C ASN A 15 32.75 -27.00 8.02
N GLY A 16 33.73 -27.15 7.11
CA GLY A 16 34.75 -26.13 6.84
C GLY A 16 34.15 -24.82 6.33
N CYS A 17 33.23 -24.90 5.35
CA CYS A 17 32.54 -23.73 4.81
C CYS A 17 31.67 -23.02 5.87
N LYS A 18 31.00 -23.78 6.76
CA LYS A 18 30.22 -23.24 7.89
C LYS A 18 31.12 -22.51 8.90
N ARG A 19 32.27 -23.08 9.24
CA ARG A 19 33.28 -22.46 10.11
C ARG A 19 33.80 -21.15 9.51
N TYR A 20 34.13 -21.15 8.22
CA TYR A 20 34.55 -19.95 7.50
C TYR A 20 33.45 -18.86 7.49
N TYR A 21 32.20 -19.23 7.21
CA TYR A 21 31.09 -18.27 7.25
C TYR A 21 30.87 -17.67 8.64
N LYS A 22 30.93 -18.49 9.70
CA LYS A 22 30.84 -18.01 11.09
C LYS A 22 31.94 -17.01 11.42
N TYR A 23 33.16 -17.23 10.93
CA TYR A 23 34.28 -16.32 11.08
C TYR A 23 34.01 -14.96 10.40
N LEU A 24 33.55 -14.96 9.15
CA LEU A 24 33.18 -13.72 8.43
C LEU A 24 32.08 -12.94 9.15
N VAL A 25 31.07 -13.63 9.68
CA VAL A 25 29.98 -12.99 10.44
C VAL A 25 30.50 -12.33 11.73
N ASN A 26 31.46 -12.95 12.41
CA ASN A 26 32.09 -12.35 13.58
C ASN A 26 32.91 -11.10 13.21
N LEU A 27 33.63 -11.12 12.09
CA LEU A 27 34.33 -9.93 11.59
C LEU A 27 33.36 -8.80 11.21
N THR A 28 32.18 -9.10 10.64
CA THR A 28 31.18 -8.05 10.39
C THR A 28 30.66 -7.40 11.67
N LYS A 29 30.63 -8.11 12.80
CA LYS A 29 30.29 -7.49 14.09
C LYS A 29 31.33 -6.45 14.49
N MET A 30 32.62 -6.75 14.30
CA MET A 30 33.69 -5.77 14.53
C MET A 30 33.57 -4.55 13.61
N SER A 31 33.24 -4.74 12.33
CA SER A 31 32.95 -3.64 11.41
C SER A 31 31.77 -2.78 11.88
N LYS A 32 30.71 -3.39 12.45
CA LYS A 32 29.58 -2.65 13.04
C LYS A 32 30.02 -1.77 14.22
N PHE A 33 30.84 -2.29 15.12
CA PHE A 33 31.37 -1.52 16.26
C PHE A 33 32.24 -0.33 15.80
N LYS A 34 33.03 -0.52 14.74
CA LYS A 34 33.88 0.54 14.17
C LYS A 34 33.17 1.45 13.16
N ASN A 35 31.87 1.27 12.95
CA ASN A 35 31.04 1.99 11.97
C ASN A 35 31.61 1.98 10.54
N TRP A 36 32.25 0.88 10.14
CA TRP A 36 32.80 0.72 8.80
C TRP A 36 31.69 0.40 7.79
N LYS A 37 31.45 1.33 6.87
CA LYS A 37 30.35 1.25 5.89
C LYS A 37 30.82 1.55 4.48
N ILE A 38 30.17 0.92 3.51
CA ILE A 38 30.34 1.27 2.09
C ILE A 38 29.64 2.62 1.82
N SER A 39 30.30 3.52 1.11
CA SER A 39 29.78 4.88 0.87
C SER A 39 28.98 5.04 -0.42
N ASP A 40 29.08 4.11 -1.37
CA ASP A 40 28.51 4.23 -2.71
C ASP A 40 27.89 2.93 -3.25
N GLY A 41 27.12 3.08 -4.33
CA GLY A 41 26.53 1.97 -5.07
C GLY A 41 25.43 1.20 -4.33
N LYS A 42 25.14 0.00 -4.84
CA LYS A 42 24.07 -0.89 -4.35
C LYS A 42 24.21 -1.27 -2.87
N TYR A 43 25.43 -1.25 -2.34
CA TYR A 43 25.73 -1.65 -0.96
C TYR A 43 25.96 -0.47 -0.02
N LYS A 44 25.55 0.76 -0.39
CA LYS A 44 25.63 1.93 0.49
C LYS A 44 25.12 1.61 1.89
N ASP A 45 25.84 2.08 2.90
CA ASP A 45 25.59 1.89 4.34
C ASP A 45 25.69 0.44 4.86
N HIS A 46 26.07 -0.53 4.01
CA HIS A 46 26.31 -1.90 4.46
C HIS A 46 27.65 -2.03 5.19
N ASN A 47 27.65 -2.84 6.25
CA ASN A 47 28.87 -3.27 6.93
C ASN A 47 29.64 -4.25 6.04
N PHE A 48 30.95 -4.20 6.12
CA PHE A 48 31.83 -4.94 5.23
C PHE A 48 32.99 -5.58 5.98
N VAL A 49 33.65 -6.56 5.38
CA VAL A 49 34.85 -7.19 5.93
C VAL A 49 35.92 -7.30 4.87
N ILE A 50 37.13 -6.84 5.22
CA ILE A 50 38.34 -7.11 4.45
C ILE A 50 38.98 -8.35 5.08
N ALA A 51 38.89 -9.49 4.39
CA ALA A 51 39.47 -10.75 4.83
C ALA A 51 40.46 -11.25 3.76
N THR A 52 41.76 -11.13 4.06
CA THR A 52 42.84 -11.64 3.23
C THR A 52 42.91 -13.16 3.32
N ASP A 53 42.94 -13.85 2.18
CA ASP A 53 42.78 -15.31 2.15
C ASP A 53 43.89 -16.06 2.90
N THR A 54 45.12 -15.56 2.83
CA THR A 54 46.27 -16.10 3.56
C THR A 54 46.07 -16.01 5.07
N TYR A 55 45.71 -14.83 5.57
CA TYR A 55 45.46 -14.62 7.00
C TYR A 55 44.29 -15.46 7.52
N VAL A 56 43.22 -15.58 6.74
CA VAL A 56 42.07 -16.43 7.12
C VAL A 56 42.47 -17.90 7.15
N SER A 57 43.24 -18.34 6.15
CA SER A 57 43.75 -19.71 6.03
C SER A 57 44.55 -20.10 7.27
N GLU A 58 45.49 -19.26 7.69
CA GLU A 58 46.26 -19.43 8.92
C GLU A 58 45.36 -19.41 10.16
N LYS A 59 44.49 -18.40 10.28
CA LYS A 59 43.66 -18.21 11.48
C LYS A 59 42.67 -19.35 11.72
N LEU A 60 42.18 -19.98 10.66
CA LEU A 60 41.23 -21.09 10.74
C LEU A 60 41.90 -22.47 10.65
N ASN A 61 43.21 -22.51 10.43
CA ASN A 61 43.99 -23.71 10.11
C ASN A 61 43.33 -24.50 8.97
N MET A 62 43.14 -23.84 7.83
CA MET A 62 42.51 -24.39 6.62
C MET A 62 43.36 -24.07 5.42
N GLY A 63 43.49 -25.00 4.45
CA GLY A 63 44.22 -24.72 3.22
C GLY A 63 43.63 -23.56 2.40
N LEU A 64 44.49 -22.76 1.77
CA LEU A 64 44.12 -21.64 0.90
C LEU A 64 43.12 -22.03 -0.22
N THR A 65 43.33 -23.20 -0.83
CA THR A 65 42.42 -23.76 -1.85
C THR A 65 41.02 -24.02 -1.29
N SER A 66 40.93 -24.46 -0.04
CA SER A 66 39.65 -24.63 0.66
C SER A 66 38.97 -23.29 0.91
N ILE A 67 39.70 -22.25 1.34
CA ILE A 67 39.14 -20.90 1.51
C ILE A 67 38.56 -20.36 0.20
N TYR A 68 39.29 -20.52 -0.92
CA TYR A 68 38.80 -20.12 -2.24
C TYR A 68 37.52 -20.86 -2.65
N ARG A 69 37.49 -22.19 -2.46
CA ARG A 69 36.29 -23.00 -2.72
C ARG A 69 35.11 -22.56 -1.84
N TYR A 70 35.35 -22.29 -0.57
CA TYR A 70 34.30 -21.84 0.36
C TYR A 70 33.78 -20.45 -0.01
N LYS A 71 34.64 -19.51 -0.43
CA LYS A 71 34.20 -18.21 -0.97
C LYS A 71 33.25 -18.38 -2.14
N LYS A 72 33.61 -19.22 -3.13
CA LYS A 72 32.74 -19.53 -4.28
C LYS A 72 31.40 -20.12 -3.84
N THR A 73 31.42 -21.08 -2.91
CA THR A 73 30.19 -21.71 -2.40
C THR A 73 29.29 -20.68 -1.73
N LEU A 74 29.82 -19.86 -0.82
CA LEU A 74 29.06 -18.82 -0.12
C LEU A 74 28.49 -17.78 -1.08
N GLN A 75 29.25 -17.37 -2.10
CA GLN A 75 28.78 -16.45 -3.13
C GLN A 75 27.66 -17.06 -3.97
N SER A 76 27.78 -18.34 -4.36
CA SER A 76 26.74 -19.05 -5.12
C SER A 76 25.42 -19.19 -4.35
N LEU A 77 25.51 -19.27 -3.02
CA LEU A 77 24.37 -19.32 -2.12
C LEU A 77 23.79 -17.92 -1.82
N GLY A 78 24.45 -16.86 -2.29
CA GLY A 78 24.10 -15.46 -1.99
C GLY A 78 24.35 -15.08 -0.54
N LEU A 79 25.20 -15.80 0.19
CA LEU A 79 25.51 -15.48 1.58
C LEU A 79 26.53 -14.33 1.70
N ILE A 80 27.37 -14.18 0.68
CA ILE A 80 28.35 -13.11 0.57
C ILE A 80 28.35 -12.55 -0.86
N ASP A 81 28.72 -11.28 -0.98
CA ASP A 81 29.12 -10.66 -2.24
C ASP A 81 30.57 -10.19 -2.14
N ILE A 82 31.31 -10.29 -3.25
CA ILE A 82 32.70 -9.86 -3.35
C ILE A 82 32.77 -8.65 -4.28
N LEU A 83 33.29 -7.53 -3.76
CA LEU A 83 33.47 -6.28 -4.50
C LEU A 83 34.96 -6.07 -4.78
N THR A 84 35.32 -5.79 -6.04
CA THR A 84 36.71 -5.56 -6.48
C THR A 84 37.11 -4.09 -6.52
N LYS A 85 36.14 -3.17 -6.56
CA LYS A 85 36.31 -1.71 -6.47
C LYS A 85 35.20 -1.13 -5.60
N PHE A 86 35.54 -0.29 -4.62
CA PHE A 86 34.57 0.31 -3.72
C PHE A 86 35.13 1.54 -2.98
N THR A 87 34.25 2.41 -2.49
CA THR A 87 34.61 3.45 -1.51
C THR A 87 34.08 3.11 -0.13
N THR A 88 34.86 3.43 0.91
CA THR A 88 34.45 3.20 2.30
C THR A 88 34.44 4.49 3.10
N LYS A 89 33.50 4.55 4.05
CA LYS A 89 33.53 5.50 5.15
C LYS A 89 34.02 4.76 6.39
N THR A 90 35.22 5.12 6.84
CA THR A 90 35.74 4.71 8.16
C THR A 90 35.68 5.91 9.11
N ASN A 91 35.81 5.69 10.42
CA ASN A 91 35.85 6.77 11.40
C ASN A 91 37.00 7.78 11.17
N GLN A 92 37.95 7.50 10.27
CA GLN A 92 39.14 8.33 10.08
C GLN A 92 39.27 9.04 8.73
N ARG A 93 38.47 8.72 7.68
CA ARG A 93 38.33 9.44 6.39
C ARG A 93 37.59 8.57 5.35
N ARG A 94 37.22 9.15 4.20
CA ARG A 94 36.80 8.40 3.00
C ARG A 94 38.06 7.86 2.31
N ASN A 95 38.15 6.54 2.17
CA ASN A 95 39.28 5.89 1.50
C ASN A 95 38.78 5.12 0.27
N TYR A 96 39.44 5.36 -0.87
CA TYR A 96 39.26 4.56 -2.09
C TYR A 96 40.16 3.33 -1.99
N HIS A 97 39.61 2.14 -2.24
CA HIS A 97 40.37 0.90 -2.11
C HIS A 97 40.28 0.05 -3.37
N ASN A 98 41.44 -0.47 -3.80
CA ASN A 98 41.58 -1.44 -4.90
C ASN A 98 41.70 -2.90 -4.38
N ARG A 99 41.33 -3.16 -3.11
CA ARG A 99 41.36 -4.50 -2.52
C ARG A 99 40.00 -5.18 -2.69
N GLN A 100 39.91 -6.49 -2.48
CA GLN A 100 38.64 -7.21 -2.49
C GLN A 100 37.90 -7.03 -1.14
N LEU A 101 36.63 -6.62 -1.20
CA LEU A 101 35.75 -6.59 -0.04
C LEU A 101 34.76 -7.73 -0.04
N THR A 102 34.49 -8.28 1.15
CA THR A 102 33.39 -9.21 1.35
C THR A 102 32.25 -8.51 2.07
N VAL A 103 31.09 -8.44 1.42
CA VAL A 103 29.83 -8.00 2.04
C VAL A 103 29.08 -9.24 2.49
N VAL A 104 28.80 -9.34 3.79
CA VAL A 104 27.97 -10.43 4.33
C VAL A 104 26.52 -9.99 4.29
N LEU A 105 25.70 -10.73 3.54
CA LEU A 105 24.30 -10.38 3.33
C LEU A 105 23.46 -10.71 4.56
N LYS A 106 22.57 -9.79 4.94
CA LYS A 106 21.71 -9.92 6.14
C LYS A 106 20.34 -10.50 5.84
N THR A 107 19.96 -10.57 4.57
CA THR A 107 18.66 -11.08 4.09
C THR A 107 18.84 -12.48 3.51
N VAL A 108 17.81 -13.32 3.67
CA VAL A 108 17.83 -14.69 3.12
C VAL A 108 17.82 -14.60 1.59
N PRO A 109 18.83 -15.12 0.89
CA PRO A 109 18.89 -15.06 -0.57
C PRO A 109 17.80 -15.94 -1.16
N ARG A 110 17.07 -15.43 -2.17
CA ARG A 110 16.07 -16.23 -2.91
C ARG A 110 16.62 -17.57 -3.40
N LYS A 111 17.91 -17.61 -3.76
CA LYS A 111 18.63 -18.83 -4.18
C LYS A 111 18.86 -19.84 -3.05
N LEU A 112 19.05 -19.39 -1.80
CA LEU A 112 19.15 -20.28 -0.66
C LEU A 112 17.78 -20.88 -0.34
N ILE A 113 16.72 -20.07 -0.41
CA ILE A 113 15.32 -20.54 -0.26
C ILE A 113 15.03 -21.60 -1.34
N SER A 114 15.28 -21.31 -2.61
CA SER A 114 14.99 -22.23 -3.71
C SER A 114 15.77 -23.54 -3.63
N LYS A 115 17.03 -23.52 -3.17
CA LYS A 115 17.83 -24.75 -2.95
C LYS A 115 17.41 -25.52 -1.70
N SER A 116 16.94 -24.81 -0.66
CA SER A 116 16.42 -25.40 0.58
C SER A 116 15.01 -25.99 0.47
N LEU A 117 14.24 -25.54 -0.52
CA LEU A 117 12.98 -26.14 -0.92
C LEU A 117 13.28 -27.42 -1.69
N VAL A 118 13.56 -28.51 -0.97
CA VAL A 118 13.46 -29.85 -1.53
C VAL A 118 11.98 -30.05 -1.85
N PHE A 119 11.61 -30.05 -3.13
CA PHE A 119 10.37 -30.69 -3.56
C PHE A 119 10.51 -32.17 -3.23
N CYS A 120 10.03 -32.57 -2.05
CA CYS A 120 9.95 -33.97 -1.68
C CYS A 120 9.00 -34.66 -2.66
N SER A 121 9.55 -35.30 -3.70
CA SER A 121 8.82 -36.14 -4.65
C SER A 121 8.21 -37.40 -4.02
N ASN A 122 8.21 -37.53 -2.68
CA ASN A 122 7.64 -38.64 -1.92
C ASN A 122 7.02 -38.16 -0.60
N ILE A 123 6.12 -37.18 -0.62
CA ILE A 123 5.22 -36.95 0.52
C ILE A 123 4.08 -37.97 0.44
N LYS A 124 4.37 -39.23 0.79
CA LYS A 124 3.34 -40.29 0.81
C LYS A 124 2.46 -40.29 2.05
N ASN A 125 2.71 -39.42 3.04
CA ASN A 125 1.82 -39.17 4.18
C ASN A 125 2.24 -37.87 4.88
N ALA A 126 1.74 -36.75 4.40
CA ALA A 126 1.95 -35.49 5.08
C ALA A 126 1.12 -35.49 6.38
N LYS A 127 1.75 -35.34 7.53
CA LYS A 127 1.10 -34.85 8.76
C LYS A 127 0.68 -33.36 8.60
N ILE A 128 0.02 -33.02 7.49
CA ILE A 128 -0.60 -31.71 7.22
C ILE A 128 -1.92 -31.57 7.99
N LEU A 129 -2.50 -32.68 8.50
CA LEU A 129 -3.85 -32.71 9.06
C LEU A 129 -4.07 -31.87 10.33
N LYS A 130 -3.04 -31.53 11.13
CA LYS A 130 -3.23 -30.72 12.35
C LYS A 130 -3.01 -29.22 12.14
N LEU A 131 -2.16 -28.80 11.19
CA LEU A 131 -1.92 -27.39 10.95
C LEU A 131 -2.95 -26.80 9.98
N SER A 132 -3.38 -27.55 8.97
CA SER A 132 -4.42 -27.10 8.04
C SER A 132 -5.77 -26.92 8.73
N THR A 133 -6.17 -27.85 9.61
CA THR A 133 -7.41 -27.74 10.39
C THR A 133 -7.38 -26.57 11.37
N ALA A 134 -6.24 -26.32 12.02
CA ALA A 134 -6.07 -25.15 12.90
C ALA A 134 -6.10 -23.82 12.11
N ILE A 135 -5.45 -23.77 10.93
CA ILE A 135 -5.46 -22.61 10.06
C ILE A 135 -6.86 -22.36 9.50
N VAL A 136 -7.52 -23.40 8.98
CA VAL A 136 -8.89 -23.34 8.46
C VAL A 136 -9.88 -22.92 9.56
N SER A 137 -9.74 -23.46 10.78
CA SER A 137 -10.53 -23.07 11.95
C SER A 137 -10.30 -21.60 12.36
N TYR A 138 -9.05 -21.14 12.33
CA TYR A 138 -8.75 -19.73 12.61
C TYR A 138 -9.33 -18.80 11.55
N PHE A 139 -9.21 -19.16 10.27
CA PHE A 139 -9.79 -18.40 9.16
C PHE A 139 -11.32 -18.40 9.20
N SER A 140 -11.97 -19.54 9.45
CA SER A 140 -13.43 -19.62 9.56
C SER A 140 -13.95 -18.81 10.75
N LYS A 141 -13.27 -18.87 11.91
CA LYS A 141 -13.60 -18.04 13.07
C LYS A 141 -13.47 -16.55 12.73
N LYS A 142 -12.39 -16.14 12.06
CA LYS A 142 -12.16 -14.74 11.68
C LYS A 142 -13.18 -14.23 10.65
N LEU A 143 -13.55 -15.07 9.67
CA LEU A 143 -14.61 -14.80 8.69
C LEU A 143 -15.97 -14.66 9.36
N ASN A 144 -16.34 -15.58 10.26
CA ASN A 144 -17.60 -15.49 10.99
C ASN A 144 -17.67 -14.23 11.85
N THR A 145 -16.56 -13.86 12.50
CA THR A 145 -16.51 -12.63 13.32
C THR A 145 -16.66 -11.37 12.46
N THR A 146 -16.03 -11.34 11.28
CA THR A 146 -16.16 -10.20 10.35
C THR A 146 -17.56 -10.13 9.74
N MET A 147 -18.16 -11.26 9.36
CA MET A 147 -19.53 -11.35 8.89
C MET A 147 -20.53 -10.85 9.95
N LEU A 148 -20.41 -11.30 11.21
CA LEU A 148 -21.24 -10.82 12.31
C LEU A 148 -21.08 -9.31 12.55
N ASN A 149 -19.86 -8.79 12.49
CA ASN A 149 -19.61 -7.35 12.63
C ASN A 149 -20.22 -6.54 11.47
N ILE A 150 -20.17 -7.05 10.24
CA ILE A 150 -20.81 -6.42 9.08
C ILE A 150 -22.33 -6.45 9.25
N HIS A 151 -22.91 -7.60 9.62
CA HIS A 151 -24.36 -7.70 9.88
C HIS A 151 -24.82 -6.77 11.00
N ALA A 152 -24.06 -6.65 12.09
CA ALA A 152 -24.35 -5.71 13.17
C ALA A 152 -24.30 -4.25 12.68
N LYS A 153 -23.29 -3.89 11.87
CA LYS A 153 -23.21 -2.55 11.25
C LYS A 153 -24.39 -2.28 10.31
N ILE A 154 -24.74 -3.24 9.45
CA ILE A 154 -25.88 -3.12 8.55
C ILE A 154 -27.18 -2.99 9.35
N ARG A 155 -27.39 -3.80 10.39
CA ARG A 155 -28.56 -3.71 11.26
C ARG A 155 -28.64 -2.36 11.98
N ASN A 156 -27.53 -1.84 12.47
CA ASN A 156 -27.48 -0.51 13.09
C ASN A 156 -27.79 0.61 12.07
N LEU A 157 -27.29 0.49 10.84
CA LEU A 157 -27.62 1.40 9.74
C LEU A 157 -29.10 1.32 9.35
N LEU A 158 -29.67 0.11 9.27
CA LEU A 158 -31.09 -0.08 8.99
C LEU A 158 -31.96 0.47 10.11
N ASN A 159 -31.62 0.22 11.38
CA ASN A 159 -32.33 0.77 12.53
C ASN A 159 -32.25 2.29 12.58
N THR A 160 -31.10 2.89 12.24
CA THR A 160 -30.97 4.36 12.15
C THR A 160 -31.77 4.92 10.98
N VAL A 161 -31.79 4.26 9.83
CA VAL A 161 -32.64 4.64 8.69
C VAL A 161 -34.13 4.50 9.02
N GLU A 162 -34.53 3.43 9.70
CA GLU A 162 -35.91 3.18 10.09
C GLU A 162 -36.39 4.15 11.18
N ASN A 163 -35.54 4.44 12.17
CA ASN A 163 -35.83 5.44 13.21
C ASN A 163 -35.90 6.85 12.61
N ASN A 164 -35.03 7.18 11.65
CA ASN A 164 -35.12 8.44 10.90
C ASN A 164 -36.38 8.47 10.01
N ARG A 165 -36.80 7.34 9.44
CA ARG A 165 -38.04 7.23 8.64
C ARG A 165 -39.28 7.36 9.52
N LYS A 166 -39.29 6.79 10.73
CA LYS A 166 -40.36 6.96 11.72
C LYS A 166 -40.42 8.39 12.25
N SER A 167 -39.27 9.06 12.48
CA SER A 167 -39.26 10.48 12.85
C SER A 167 -39.69 11.40 11.69
N LEU A 168 -39.42 11.02 10.44
CA LEU A 168 -39.92 11.72 9.25
C LEU A 168 -41.42 11.48 8.99
N ASN A 169 -41.94 10.29 9.30
CA ASN A 169 -43.36 9.98 9.18
C ASN A 169 -44.21 10.62 10.29
N ASN A 170 -43.60 10.97 11.44
CA ASN A 170 -44.26 11.76 12.49
C ASN A 170 -44.26 13.27 12.22
N ASN A 171 -43.62 13.73 11.14
CA ASN A 171 -43.85 15.07 10.61
C ASN A 171 -44.92 14.96 9.53
N ASP A 172 -46.19 15.12 9.95
CA ASP A 172 -47.32 15.32 9.06
C ASP A 172 -47.00 16.42 8.04
N PHE A 173 -46.71 16.01 6.81
CA PHE A 173 -46.68 16.89 5.63
C PHE A 173 -47.99 16.80 4.83
N SER A 174 -49.04 16.23 5.40
CA SER A 174 -50.40 16.26 4.87
C SER A 174 -51.08 17.58 5.24
N ASN A 175 -50.77 18.63 4.46
CA ASN A 175 -51.61 19.79 4.10
C ASN A 175 -50.77 21.06 3.93
N LYS A 176 -50.14 21.25 2.75
CA LYS A 176 -49.80 22.60 2.25
C LYS A 176 -49.76 22.54 0.72
N GLU A 177 -50.66 23.23 0.04
CA GLU A 177 -50.72 23.40 -1.43
C GLU A 177 -49.34 23.73 -2.05
N ASN A 178 -48.47 24.41 -1.28
CA ASN A 178 -47.10 24.74 -1.65
C ASN A 178 -46.20 23.51 -1.90
N VAL A 179 -46.41 22.37 -1.22
CA VAL A 179 -45.58 21.16 -1.42
C VAL A 179 -45.85 20.58 -2.81
N GLN A 180 -47.13 20.44 -3.16
CA GLN A 180 -47.54 19.92 -4.46
C GLN A 180 -47.14 20.87 -5.59
N ALA A 181 -47.31 22.19 -5.39
CA ALA A 181 -46.90 23.20 -6.36
C ALA A 181 -45.39 23.16 -6.66
N VAL A 182 -44.55 23.01 -5.63
CA VAL A 182 -43.09 22.91 -5.79
C VAL A 182 -42.68 21.63 -6.52
N ILE A 183 -43.26 20.48 -6.14
CA ILE A 183 -42.99 19.20 -6.82
C ILE A 183 -43.39 19.26 -8.29
N ASN A 184 -44.59 19.78 -8.58
CA ASN A 184 -45.08 19.93 -9.94
C ASN A 184 -44.13 20.82 -10.76
N LEU A 185 -43.72 21.97 -10.23
CA LEU A 185 -42.76 22.86 -10.91
C LEU A 185 -41.41 22.19 -11.19
N LEU A 186 -40.83 21.49 -10.21
CA LEU A 186 -39.55 20.81 -10.39
C LEU A 186 -39.64 19.71 -11.46
N ASN A 187 -40.75 18.96 -11.48
CA ASN A 187 -41.01 17.93 -12.48
C ASN A 187 -41.25 18.53 -13.87
N THR A 188 -42.02 19.62 -14.00
CA THR A 188 -42.28 20.30 -15.27
C THR A 188 -40.99 20.73 -15.98
N TYR A 189 -39.96 21.11 -15.22
CA TYR A 189 -38.65 21.53 -15.76
C TYR A 189 -37.57 20.43 -15.70
N ASN A 190 -37.96 19.15 -15.53
CA ASN A 190 -37.05 17.99 -15.50
C ASN A 190 -35.88 18.10 -14.50
N ILE A 191 -36.12 18.71 -13.34
CA ILE A 191 -35.08 18.91 -12.33
C ILE A 191 -34.99 17.65 -11.48
N ASN A 192 -33.83 16.98 -11.48
CA ASN A 192 -33.60 15.83 -10.61
C ASN A 192 -33.39 16.28 -9.15
N PHE A 193 -34.32 15.93 -8.26
CA PHE A 193 -34.23 16.22 -6.83
C PHE A 193 -34.45 14.97 -5.97
N LYS A 194 -33.90 14.98 -4.75
CA LYS A 194 -34.13 13.90 -3.77
C LYS A 194 -35.25 14.29 -2.81
N LYS A 195 -36.03 13.31 -2.32
CA LYS A 195 -37.19 13.56 -1.46
C LYS A 195 -36.85 14.37 -0.18
N TYR A 196 -35.67 14.18 0.40
CA TYR A 196 -35.23 14.93 1.59
C TYR A 196 -34.90 16.40 1.30
N GLU A 197 -34.76 16.79 0.03
CA GLU A 197 -34.40 18.14 -0.41
C GLU A 197 -35.62 19.05 -0.54
N ILE A 198 -36.82 18.48 -0.65
CA ILE A 198 -38.10 19.19 -0.90
C ILE A 198 -38.31 20.34 0.09
N LYS A 199 -37.98 20.14 1.37
CA LYS A 199 -38.09 21.19 2.41
C LYS A 199 -37.30 22.47 2.09
N TYR A 200 -36.16 22.34 1.43
CA TYR A 200 -35.33 23.49 1.06
C TYR A 200 -35.92 24.23 -0.14
N TYR A 201 -36.45 23.50 -1.12
CA TYR A 201 -37.14 24.09 -2.27
C TYR A 201 -38.43 24.81 -1.85
N ILE A 202 -39.20 24.25 -0.90
CA ILE A 202 -40.36 24.93 -0.30
C ILE A 202 -39.94 26.25 0.32
N LYS A 203 -38.88 26.26 1.14
CA LYS A 203 -38.37 27.48 1.77
C LYS A 203 -37.97 28.54 0.72
N MET A 204 -37.33 28.14 -0.38
CA MET A 204 -36.95 29.07 -1.46
C MET A 204 -38.16 29.58 -2.24
N TYR A 205 -39.13 28.71 -2.53
CA TYR A 205 -40.39 29.08 -3.18
C TYR A 205 -41.19 30.08 -2.34
N GLU A 206 -41.24 29.88 -1.03
CA GLU A 206 -41.86 30.82 -0.08
C GLU A 206 -41.09 32.15 0.03
N THR A 207 -39.76 32.12 -0.16
CA THR A 207 -38.93 33.34 -0.13
C THR A 207 -39.18 34.22 -1.37
N SER A 208 -39.29 33.62 -2.57
CA SER A 208 -39.67 34.34 -3.78
C SER A 208 -40.11 33.37 -4.88
N LYS A 209 -41.43 33.35 -5.15
CA LYS A 209 -42.03 32.48 -6.18
C LYS A 209 -41.49 32.76 -7.57
N ASP A 210 -41.41 34.02 -7.97
CA ASP A 210 -40.94 34.41 -9.30
C ASP A 210 -39.47 34.05 -9.54
N LYS A 211 -38.63 34.28 -8.53
CA LYS A 211 -37.21 33.89 -8.57
C LYS A 211 -37.07 32.38 -8.65
N PHE A 212 -37.93 31.63 -7.97
CA PHE A 212 -37.93 30.17 -8.01
C PHE A 212 -38.31 29.66 -9.40
N ILE A 213 -39.40 30.16 -9.98
CA ILE A 213 -39.85 29.77 -11.32
C ILE A 213 -38.79 30.11 -12.37
N LYS A 214 -38.16 31.30 -12.29
CA LYS A 214 -37.04 31.68 -13.19
C LYS A 214 -35.85 30.73 -13.05
N THR A 215 -35.52 30.32 -11.83
CA THR A 215 -34.43 29.37 -11.58
C THR A 215 -34.77 27.99 -12.15
N CYS A 216 -36.01 27.53 -12.01
CA CYS A 216 -36.45 26.28 -12.62
C CYS A 216 -36.37 26.32 -14.15
N LYS A 217 -36.87 27.39 -14.78
CA LYS A 217 -36.76 27.60 -16.24
C LYS A 217 -35.32 27.56 -16.72
N TYR A 218 -34.39 28.18 -15.99
CA TYR A 218 -32.98 28.19 -16.36
C TYR A 218 -32.29 26.82 -16.24
N CYS A 219 -32.79 25.97 -15.35
CA CYS A 219 -32.33 24.61 -15.14
C CYS A 219 -32.97 23.59 -16.11
N SER A 220 -34.04 23.98 -16.79
CA SER A 220 -34.63 23.20 -17.90
C SER A 220 -33.56 22.89 -18.93
N ASP A 221 -33.48 21.64 -19.36
CA ASP A 221 -32.61 21.15 -20.44
C ASP A 221 -31.10 21.16 -20.14
N LYS A 222 -30.69 21.43 -18.89
CA LYS A 222 -29.28 21.36 -18.46
C LYS A 222 -29.04 20.10 -17.64
N TYR A 223 -28.02 19.32 -18.03
CA TYR A 223 -27.49 18.25 -17.18
C TYR A 223 -26.83 18.83 -15.92
N MET A 224 -27.64 19.01 -14.87
CA MET A 224 -27.17 19.48 -13.57
C MET A 224 -27.04 18.33 -12.56
N TYR A 225 -25.80 18.03 -12.18
CA TYR A 225 -25.49 17.00 -11.18
C TYR A 225 -25.93 17.35 -9.74
N ALA A 226 -26.13 18.64 -9.44
CA ALA A 226 -26.53 19.09 -8.10
C ALA A 226 -27.45 20.32 -8.11
N PRO A 227 -28.74 20.18 -8.51
CA PRO A 227 -29.66 21.31 -8.65
C PRO A 227 -29.84 22.10 -7.36
N LEU A 228 -29.97 21.44 -6.21
CA LEU A 228 -30.17 22.12 -4.92
C LEU A 228 -29.05 23.13 -4.61
N LYS A 229 -27.79 22.78 -4.93
CA LYS A 229 -26.64 23.65 -4.69
C LYS A 229 -26.70 24.92 -5.54
N TYR A 230 -27.20 24.82 -6.77
CA TYR A 230 -27.41 25.96 -7.64
C TYR A 230 -28.54 26.85 -7.11
N PHE A 231 -29.68 26.25 -6.76
CA PHE A 231 -30.81 26.96 -6.16
C PHE A 231 -30.39 27.71 -4.89
N SER A 232 -29.65 27.07 -3.98
CA SER A 232 -29.13 27.76 -2.78
C SER A 232 -28.29 28.98 -3.12
N LYS A 233 -27.40 28.89 -4.13
CA LYS A 233 -26.58 30.03 -4.57
C LYS A 233 -27.40 31.18 -5.18
N VAL A 234 -28.42 30.86 -5.96
CA VAL A 234 -29.30 31.89 -6.54
C VAL A 234 -30.07 32.62 -5.44
N PHE A 235 -30.42 31.92 -4.36
CA PHE A 235 -31.18 32.44 -3.23
C PHE A 235 -30.33 32.99 -2.08
N GLU A 236 -29.00 32.82 -2.09
CA GLU A 236 -28.06 33.45 -1.17
C GLU A 236 -27.86 34.94 -1.52
N SER A 237 -28.00 35.83 -0.54
CA SER A 237 -27.72 37.27 -0.69
C SER A 237 -26.28 37.66 -0.35
N HIS A 238 -25.47 36.80 0.27
CA HIS A 238 -24.10 37.08 0.69
C HIS A 238 -23.13 35.90 0.42
N LYS A 239 -21.91 36.25 -0.04
CA LYS A 239 -20.83 35.38 -0.54
C LYS A 239 -20.65 34.07 0.25
N PRO A 240 -20.53 32.91 -0.43
CA PRO A 240 -20.19 31.66 0.24
C PRO A 240 -18.76 31.72 0.78
N LYS A 241 -18.61 31.63 2.11
CA LYS A 241 -17.34 31.40 2.79
C LYS A 241 -17.03 29.89 2.77
N ASP A 242 -16.51 29.38 1.67
CA ASP A 242 -15.88 28.06 1.67
C ASP A 242 -14.60 28.05 0.82
N ARG A 243 -13.47 27.74 1.47
CA ARG A 243 -12.11 27.80 0.93
C ARG A 243 -11.78 26.71 -0.11
N PHE A 244 -12.79 26.04 -0.68
CA PHE A 244 -12.61 24.88 -1.56
C PHE A 244 -13.15 25.05 -2.99
N PHE A 245 -13.48 26.28 -3.41
CA PHE A 245 -14.06 26.50 -4.74
C PHE A 245 -13.22 27.45 -5.59
N ASN A 246 -12.05 26.96 -6.00
CA ASN A 246 -11.28 27.49 -7.12
C ASN A 246 -10.86 26.38 -8.10
N PHE A 247 -11.75 25.42 -8.35
CA PHE A 247 -11.64 24.65 -9.59
C PHE A 247 -12.42 25.42 -10.66
N LYS A 248 -11.71 26.21 -11.47
CA LYS A 248 -12.16 26.43 -12.85
C LYS A 248 -12.34 25.05 -13.45
N GLN A 249 -13.55 24.71 -13.85
CA GLN A 249 -13.81 23.57 -14.71
C GLN A 249 -12.91 23.78 -15.92
N ARG A 250 -11.87 22.94 -16.10
CA ARG A 250 -11.09 23.00 -17.34
C ARG A 250 -12.05 22.56 -18.43
N GLU A 251 -12.30 23.44 -19.40
CA GLU A 251 -12.81 23.06 -20.70
C GLU A 251 -11.75 22.13 -21.28
N TYR A 252 -11.95 20.83 -21.12
CA TYR A 252 -11.19 19.86 -21.88
C TYR A 252 -11.80 19.88 -23.28
N ASP A 253 -11.01 20.32 -24.25
CA ASP A 253 -11.31 20.08 -25.65
C ASP A 253 -11.11 18.59 -25.90
N TYR A 254 -12.23 17.86 -25.88
CA TYR A 254 -12.24 16.41 -25.99
C TYR A 254 -11.69 15.95 -27.35
N ASP A 255 -11.78 16.79 -28.39
CA ASP A 255 -11.29 16.49 -29.74
C ASP A 255 -9.75 16.50 -29.77
N ASP A 256 -9.12 17.41 -29.02
CA ASP A 256 -7.65 17.46 -28.87
C ASP A 256 -7.13 16.30 -28.00
N LEU A 257 -7.91 15.88 -26.99
CA LEU A 257 -7.56 14.74 -26.14
C LEU A 257 -7.63 13.41 -26.90
N GLU A 258 -8.61 13.27 -27.79
CA GLU A 258 -8.78 12.10 -28.65
C GLU A 258 -7.64 12.00 -29.69
N LYS A 259 -7.25 13.11 -30.32
CA LYS A 259 -6.07 13.15 -31.22
C LYS A 259 -4.76 12.74 -30.55
N LEU A 260 -4.56 13.11 -29.28
CA LEU A 260 -3.38 12.73 -28.49
C LEU A 260 -3.35 11.23 -28.11
N LEU A 261 -4.50 10.58 -28.07
CA LEU A 261 -4.61 9.16 -27.75
C LEU A 261 -4.46 8.27 -28.99
N VAL A 262 -4.96 8.72 -30.14
CA VAL A 262 -4.83 8.00 -31.41
C VAL A 262 -3.38 7.98 -31.91
N ASN A 263 -2.63 9.09 -31.78
CA ASN A 263 -1.22 9.18 -32.20
C ASN A 263 -0.20 8.42 -31.33
N LYS A 264 -0.65 7.63 -30.34
CA LYS A 264 0.23 6.82 -29.48
C LYS A 264 0.23 5.32 -29.81
N PHE A 265 -0.53 4.90 -30.81
CA PHE A 265 -0.66 3.49 -31.19
C PHE A 265 -0.32 3.17 -32.65
N ASP A 266 0.26 4.14 -33.38
CA ASP A 266 0.93 3.92 -34.68
C ASP A 266 2.44 4.13 -34.56
#